data_AF-A0A3M1MP12-F1
#
_entry.id   AF-A0A3M1MP12-F1
#
_cell.length_a   1.000
_cell.length_b   1.000
_cell.length_c   1.000
_cell.angle_alpha   90.00
_cell.angle_beta   90.00
_cell.angle_gamma   90.00
#
_symmetry.space_group_name_H-M   'P 1'
#
loop_
_entity.id
_entity.type
_entity.pdbx_description
1 polymer ?
#
loop_
_entity_poly.entity_id
_entity_poly.type
_entity_poly.pdbx_seq_one_letter_code
_entity_poly.pdbx_strand_id
1 'polypeptide(L)' 'MIRLTRLDGQAFVLNADLIRYVEQRPDTFVTLVSGERIVVAETMEEVVERAVEYQQRKAMLPSFLPPPSPPQASRVNASE' A
#
# COMPACT_ATOMS: atom_id res chain seq x y z
N MET A 1 -1.70 4.83 -0.85
CA MET A 1 -1.85 5.82 0.22
C MET A 1 -3.24 6.38 0.17
N ILE A 2 -4.03 6.11 1.21
CA ILE A 2 -5.41 6.59 1.36
C ILE A 2 -5.45 7.60 2.52
N ARG A 3 -6.23 8.67 2.38
CA ARG A 3 -6.44 9.66 3.44
C ARG A 3 -7.60 9.19 4.31
N LEU A 4 -7.41 9.21 5.61
CA LEU A 4 -8.41 8.87 6.63
C LEU A 4 -8.35 9.90 7.75
N THR A 5 -9.35 9.87 8.62
CA THR A 5 -9.51 10.82 9.71
C THR A 5 -9.72 10.07 11.00
N ARG A 6 -8.95 10.40 12.03
CA ARG A 6 -9.21 9.89 13.38
C ARG A 6 -10.50 10.50 13.93
N LEU A 7 -11.07 9.89 14.98
CA LEU A 7 -12.28 10.42 15.63
C LEU A 7 -12.06 11.81 16.28
N ASP A 8 -10.82 12.19 16.55
CA ASP A 8 -10.44 13.52 17.04
C ASP A 8 -10.37 14.59 15.92
N GLY A 9 -10.65 14.21 14.67
CA GLY A 9 -10.60 15.09 13.50
C GLY A 9 -9.21 15.21 12.85
N GLN A 10 -8.18 14.57 13.41
CA GLN A 10 -6.84 14.61 12.81
C GLN A 10 -6.78 13.72 11.56
N ALA A 11 -6.50 14.35 10.41
CA ALA A 11 -6.27 13.64 9.17
C ALA A 11 -4.89 12.95 9.16
N PHE A 12 -4.84 11.74 8.62
CA PHE A 12 -3.62 10.99 8.39
C PHE A 12 -3.67 10.23 7.06
N VAL A 13 -2.53 9.69 6.66
CA VAL A 13 -2.42 8.88 5.44
C VAL A 13 -2.00 7.48 5.82
N LEU A 14 -2.75 6.50 5.32
CA LEU A 14 -2.50 5.08 5.54
C LEU A 14 -2.07 4.41 4.23
N ASN A 15 -1.08 3.51 4.33
CA ASN A 15 -0.82 2.58 3.24
C ASN A 15 -1.90 1.49 3.22
N ALA A 16 -2.78 1.52 2.22
CA ALA A 16 -3.86 0.54 2.08
C ALA A 16 -3.36 -0.90 1.86
N ASP A 17 -2.12 -1.10 1.41
CA ASP A 17 -1.51 -2.45 1.33
C ASP A 17 -1.27 -3.07 2.71
N LEU A 18 -1.25 -2.27 3.78
CA LEU A 18 -1.02 -2.74 5.15
C LEU A 18 -2.33 -3.05 5.88
N ILE A 19 -3.48 -2.83 5.26
CA ILE A 19 -4.78 -3.16 5.85
C ILE A 19 -4.94 -4.68 5.83
N ARG A 20 -5.15 -5.27 7.00
CA ARG A 20 -5.48 -6.69 7.14
C ARG A 20 -6.99 -6.92 6.98
N TYR A 21 -7.80 -6.15 7.71
CA TYR A 21 -9.26 -6.15 7.58
C TYR A 21 -9.85 -4.84 8.13
N VAL A 22 -11.08 -4.55 7.72
CA VAL A 22 -11.90 -3.44 8.21
C VAL A 22 -13.16 -4.03 8.83
N GLU A 23 -13.59 -3.51 9.98
CA GLU A 23 -14.82 -3.92 10.66
C GLU A 23 -15.56 -2.68 11.18
N GLN A 24 -16.88 -2.77 11.38
CA GLN A 24 -17.70 -1.69 11.91
C GLN A 24 -18.47 -2.11 13.16
N ARG A 25 -18.19 -1.49 14.32
CA ARG A 25 -18.83 -1.78 15.62
C ARG A 25 -18.72 -0.63 16.66
N PRO A 26 -19.74 0.23 16.86
CA PRO A 26 -20.51 0.91 15.80
C PRO A 26 -19.61 1.78 14.91
N ASP A 27 -18.41 2.13 15.39
CA ASP A 27 -17.37 2.88 14.66
C ASP A 27 -16.56 1.96 13.75
N THR A 28 -15.87 2.54 12.77
CA THR A 28 -15.04 1.80 11.81
C THR A 28 -13.63 1.59 12.36
N PHE A 29 -13.19 0.33 12.40
CA PHE A 29 -11.85 -0.08 12.79
C PHE A 29 -11.09 -0.58 11.56
N VAL A 30 -9.89 -0.05 11.36
CA VAL A 30 -8.93 -0.53 10.39
C VAL A 30 -7.84 -1.29 11.13
N THR A 31 -7.77 -2.60 10.94
CA THR A 31 -6.73 -3.44 11.52
C THR A 31 -5.60 -3.62 10.53
N LEU A 32 -4.37 -3.28 10.93
CA LEU A 32 -3.19 -3.43 10.10
C LEU A 32 -2.59 -4.84 10.21
N VAL A 33 -1.73 -5.18 9.26
CA VAL A 33 -0.96 -6.44 9.27
C VAL A 33 -0.05 -6.59 10.50
N SER A 34 0.33 -5.48 11.14
CA SER A 34 1.06 -5.45 12.42
C SER A 34 0.19 -5.85 13.62
N GLY A 35 -1.13 -5.85 13.48
CA GLY A 35 -2.09 -5.99 14.58
C GLY A 35 -2.51 -4.64 15.20
N GLU A 36 -1.91 -3.52 14.77
CA GLU A 36 -2.37 -2.18 15.17
C GLU A 36 -3.80 -1.95 14.68
N ARG A 37 -4.64 -1.39 15.56
CA ARG A 37 -6.04 -1.04 15.27
C ARG A 37 -6.21 0.46 15.32
N ILE A 38 -6.76 1.02 14.25
CA ILE A 38 -7.00 2.45 14.12
C ILE A 38 -8.50 2.66 13.97
N VAL A 39 -9.07 3.52 14.83
CA VAL A 39 -10.46 3.94 14.70
C VAL A 39 -10.52 5.17 13.81
N VAL A 40 -11.42 5.13 12.83
CA VAL A 40 -11.54 6.17 11.81
C VAL A 40 -12.97 6.70 11.74
N ALA A 41 -13.12 7.96 11.33
CA ALA A 41 -14.42 8.61 11.20
C ALA A 41 -15.16 8.18 9.93
N GLU A 42 -14.42 7.67 8.93
CA GLU A 42 -14.96 7.14 7.69
C GLU A 42 -15.80 5.87 7.90
N THR A 43 -16.79 5.63 7.05
CA THR A 43 -17.52 4.36 7.05
C THR A 43 -16.66 3.23 6.49
N MET A 44 -17.04 1.99 6.76
CA MET A 44 -16.38 0.82 6.19
C MET A 44 -16.36 0.89 4.65
N GLU A 45 -17.46 1.29 4.02
CA GLU A 45 -17.59 1.42 2.57
C GLU A 45 -16.60 2.45 2.01
N GLU A 46 -16.49 3.61 2.65
CA GLU A 46 -15.57 4.65 2.20
C GLU A 46 -14.10 4.23 2.34
N VAL A 47 -13.75 3.47 3.38
CA VAL A 47 -12.39 2.90 3.52
C VAL A 47 -12.12 1.90 2.40
N VAL A 48 -13.08 1.03 2.10
CA VAL A 48 -12.97 0.02 1.03
C VAL A 48 -12.83 0.69 -0.33
N GLU A 49 -13.66 1.68 -0.65
CA GLU A 49 -13.62 2.39 -1.92
C GLU A 49 -12.26 3.06 -2.14
N ARG A 50 -11.73 3.78 -1.14
CA ARG A 50 -10.41 4.40 -1.21
C ARG A 50 -9.30 3.36 -1.36
N ALA A 51 -9.41 2.21 -0.70
CA ALA A 51 -8.44 1.12 -0.83
C ALA A 51 -8.45 0.50 -2.23
N VAL A 52 -9.63 0.29 -2.82
CA VAL A 52 -9.79 -0.21 -4.20
C VAL A 52 -9.20 0.78 -5.19
N GLU A 53 -9.52 2.07 -5.06
CA GLU A 53 -8.97 3.12 -5.91
C GLU A 53 -7.44 3.17 -5.83
N TYR A 54 -6.88 3.02 -4.62
CA TYR A 54 -5.45 2.92 -4.44
C TYR A 54 -4.84 1.73 -5.19
N GLN A 55 -5.44 0.54 -5.12
CA GLN A 55 -4.91 -0.64 -5.83
C GLN A 55 -5.00 -0.48 -7.35
N GLN A 56 -6.09 0.08 -7.86
CA GLN A 56 -6.25 0.36 -9.30
C GLN A 56 -5.17 1.32 -9.79
N ARG A 57 -4.97 2.44 -9.07
CA ARG A 57 -3.92 3.41 -9.40
C ARG A 57 -2.53 2.79 -9.33
N LYS A 58 -2.26 1.95 -8.32
CA LYS A 58 -0.98 1.26 -8.16
C LYS A 58 -0.70 0.30 -9.32
N ALA A 59 -1.71 -0.41 -9.80
CA ALA A 59 -1.57 -1.34 -10.93
C ALA A 59 -1.31 -0.65 -12.27
N MET A 60 -1.74 0.60 -12.43
CA MET A 60 -1.53 1.39 -13.65
C MET A 60 -0.19 2.14 -13.69
N LEU A 61 0.57 2.16 -12.59
CA LEU A 61 1.88 2.80 -12.57
C LEU A 61 2.87 1.96 -13.40
N PRO A 62 3.58 2.57 -14.38
CA PRO A 62 4.61 1.85 -15.11
C PRO A 62 5.66 1.36 -14.11
N SER A 63 5.89 0.06 -14.10
CA SER A 63 7.02 -0.51 -13.39
C SER A 63 8.29 0.09 -14.00
N PHE A 64 8.97 0.95 -13.25
CA PHE A 64 10.35 1.34 -13.52
C PHE A 64 11.22 0.11 -13.33
N LEU A 65 11.16 -0.83 -14.26
CA LEU A 65 12.17 -1.86 -14.37
C LEU A 65 13.47 -1.13 -14.70
N PRO A 66 14.51 -1.20 -13.85
CA PRO A 66 15.83 -0.77 -14.29
C PRO A 66 16.16 -1.55 -15.58
N PRO A 67 16.80 -0.91 -16.57
CA PRO A 67 17.17 -1.61 -17.80
C PRO A 67 17.93 -2.89 -17.44
N PRO A 68 17.73 -4.00 -18.17
CA PRO A 68 18.41 -5.25 -17.88
C PRO A 68 19.91 -4.98 -17.82
N SER A 69 20.55 -5.40 -16.72
CA SER A 69 21.99 -5.26 -16.54
C SER A 69 22.69 -5.77 -17.80
N PRO A 70 23.62 -4.99 -18.41
CA PRO A 70 24.31 -5.44 -19.60
C PRO A 70 24.98 -6.80 -19.35
N PRO A 71 25.01 -7.71 -20.34
CA PRO A 71 25.63 -9.01 -20.17
C PRO A 71 27.08 -8.81 -19.72
N GLN A 72 27.44 -9.39 -18.57
CA GLN A 72 28.81 -9.38 -18.09
C GLN A 72 29.65 -10.12 -19.12
N ALA A 73 30.46 -9.38 -19.88
CA ALA A 73 31.39 -9.98 -20.84
C ALA A 73 32.30 -10.95 -20.07
N SER A 74 32.19 -12.24 -20.39
CA SER A 74 33.10 -13.27 -19.89
C SER A 74 34.54 -12.84 -20.16
N ARG A 75 35.21 -12.35 -19.12
CA ARG A 75 36.66 -12.18 -19.08
C ARG A 75 37.30 -13.50 -18.66
N VAL A 76 37.28 -14.52 -19.51
CA VAL A 76 37.96 -15.81 -19.29
C VAL A 76 38.01 -16.47 -20.69
N ASN A 77 39.11 -16.69 -21.42
CA ASN A 77 40.54 -16.77 -21.15
C ASN A 77 41.33 -16.28 -22.38
N ALA A 78 42.28 -15.39 -22.17
CA ALA A 78 43.44 -15.23 -23.03
C ALA A 78 44.66 -15.43 -22.13
N SER A 79 45.06 -16.69 -21.96
CA SER A 79 46.33 -17.05 -21.35
C SER A 79 46.75 -18.40 -21.91
N GLU A 80 47.80 -18.30 -22.75
CA GLU A 80 48.80 -19.29 -23.18
C GLU A 80 48.36 -20.56 -23.95
#